data_AF-A0AAU9UTF0-F1
#
_entry.id   AF-A0AAU9UTF0-F1
#
_cell.length_a   1.000
_cell.length_b   1.000
_cell.length_c   1.000
_cell.angle_alpha   90.00
_cell.angle_beta   90.00
_cell.angle_gamma   90.00
#
_symmetry.space_group_name_H-M   'P 1'
#
loop_
_entity.id
_entity.type
_entity.pdbx_description
1 polymer ?
#
loop_
_entity_poly.entity_id
_entity_poly.type
_entity_poly.pdbx_seq_one_letter_code
_entity_poly.pdbx_strand_id
1 'polypeptide(L)'
;MSGKTLLQFGLHSPIRDERFIVTNRQYLRELVYDTVYLTKVVTENVPKLNLEQKKVYDEILNSIISDSGQLYFLDAPGGTNFLINLLLAKIRSEKNIAIAVASSGIAATLIDGGKTAHSAFKIPLNLGYSESLLCNISKQSDMAHVLREAKIIIWECTRHYG
;
A
#
# COMPACT_ATOMS: atom_id res chain seq x y z
N MET A 1 -14.37 31.12 18.41
CA MET A 1 -13.83 29.78 18.75
C MET A 1 -13.19 29.87 20.13
N SER A 2 -13.82 29.28 21.15
CA SER A 2 -13.30 29.35 22.53
C SER A 2 -12.14 28.37 22.68
N GLY A 3 -10.93 28.87 22.93
CA GLY A 3 -9.68 28.10 23.04
C GLY A 3 -9.55 27.26 24.31
N LYS A 4 -10.57 26.47 24.64
CA LYS A 4 -10.54 25.56 25.80
C LYS A 4 -9.98 24.20 25.40
N THR A 5 -9.07 23.67 26.21
CA THR A 5 -8.41 22.37 25.99
C THR A 5 -9.23 21.22 26.57
N LEU A 6 -9.11 20.01 26.02
CA LEU A 6 -9.87 18.82 26.41
C LEU A 6 -9.69 18.42 27.89
N LEU A 7 -8.56 18.79 28.50
CA LEU A 7 -8.27 18.60 29.93
C LEU A 7 -9.27 19.35 30.84
N GLN A 8 -9.82 20.48 30.39
CA GLN A 8 -10.81 21.24 31.18
C GLN A 8 -12.18 20.54 31.25
N PHE A 9 -12.41 19.50 30.45
CA PHE A 9 -13.61 18.67 30.50
C PHE A 9 -13.37 17.33 31.22
N GLY A 10 -12.23 17.14 31.88
CA GLY A 10 -11.89 15.88 32.55
C GLY A 10 -11.63 14.72 31.58
N LEU A 11 -11.44 15.01 30.29
CA LEU A 11 -11.15 14.01 29.28
C LEU A 11 -9.63 13.89 29.14
N HIS A 12 -9.11 12.67 29.32
CA HIS A 12 -7.71 12.39 29.01
C HIS A 12 -7.45 12.74 27.55
N SER A 13 -6.40 13.53 27.32
CA SER A 13 -5.91 13.78 25.96
C SER A 13 -5.54 12.43 25.33
N PRO A 14 -5.87 12.17 24.06
CA PRO A 14 -5.57 10.88 23.46
C PRO A 14 -4.05 10.67 23.50
N ILE A 15 -3.63 9.75 24.36
CA ILE A 15 -2.26 9.26 24.41
C ILE A 15 -2.04 8.60 23.06
N ARG A 16 -1.09 9.12 22.27
CA ARG A 16 -0.56 8.43 21.09
C ARG A 16 0.23 7.25 21.61
N ASP A 17 -0.49 6.18 21.84
CA ASP A 17 -0.03 5.02 22.59
C ASP A 17 0.44 3.95 21.62
N GLU A 18 1.58 3.33 21.88
CA GLU A 18 2.03 2.11 21.19
C GLU A 18 0.97 0.99 21.26
N ARG A 19 0.05 1.05 22.25
CA ARG A 19 -1.17 0.24 22.32
C ARG A 19 -2.01 0.29 21.04
N PHE A 20 -2.02 1.40 20.30
CA PHE A 20 -2.76 1.52 19.03
C PHE A 20 -2.23 0.55 17.97
N ILE A 21 -0.91 0.33 17.92
CA ILE A 21 -0.27 -0.60 16.97
C ILE A 21 -0.72 -2.04 17.27
N VAL A 22 -0.78 -2.42 18.55
CA VAL A 22 -1.21 -3.77 18.98
C VAL A 22 -2.69 -4.02 18.66
N THR A 23 -3.52 -2.97 18.66
CA THR A 23 -4.96 -3.09 18.35
C THR A 23 -5.31 -2.95 16.87
N ASN A 24 -4.45 -2.30 16.07
CA ASN A 24 -4.72 -2.04 14.67
C ASN A 24 -4.50 -3.31 13.82
N ARG A 25 -5.56 -4.10 13.69
CA ARG A 25 -5.56 -5.35 12.90
C ARG A 25 -5.18 -5.14 11.44
N GLN A 26 -5.52 -3.98 10.85
CA GLN A 26 -5.19 -3.69 9.46
C GLN A 26 -3.68 -3.48 9.30
N TYR A 27 -3.05 -2.78 10.25
CA TYR A 27 -1.61 -2.60 10.29
C TYR A 27 -0.86 -3.93 10.48
N LEU A 28 -1.30 -4.75 11.46
CA LEU A 28 -0.68 -6.06 11.69
C LEU A 28 -0.78 -6.96 10.45
N ARG A 29 -1.90 -6.95 9.73
CA ARG A 29 -2.06 -7.73 8.49
C ARG A 29 -1.01 -7.38 7.43
N GLU A 30 -0.62 -6.12 7.31
CA GLU A 30 0.38 -5.68 6.34
C GLU A 30 1.82 -6.04 6.75
N LEU A 31 2.04 -6.53 7.99
CA LEU A 31 3.36 -6.92 8.51
C LEU A 31 3.57 -8.44 8.65
N VAL A 32 2.53 -9.25 8.49
CA VAL A 32 2.54 -10.71 8.75
C VAL A 32 3.07 -11.51 7.55
N TYR A 33 3.99 -10.95 6.79
CA TYR A 33 4.63 -11.65 5.68
C TYR A 33 5.82 -12.51 6.16
N ASP A 34 6.03 -13.68 5.53
CA ASP A 34 7.22 -14.49 5.76
C ASP A 34 8.44 -13.81 5.13
N THR A 35 9.17 -13.06 5.96
CA THR A 35 10.33 -12.28 5.51
C THR A 35 11.46 -13.15 5.01
N VAL A 36 11.60 -14.38 5.52
CA VAL A 36 12.68 -15.30 5.09
C VAL A 36 12.37 -15.81 3.69
N TYR A 37 11.13 -16.27 3.48
CA TYR A 37 10.67 -16.69 2.17
C TYR A 37 10.76 -15.55 1.15
N LEU A 38 10.25 -14.35 1.48
CA LEU A 38 10.30 -13.20 0.58
C LEU A 38 11.73 -12.74 0.28
N THR A 39 12.64 -12.77 1.25
CA THR A 39 14.06 -12.48 1.00
C THR A 39 14.63 -13.44 -0.03
N LYS A 40 14.34 -14.75 0.10
CA LYS A 40 14.74 -15.77 -0.88
C LYS A 40 14.15 -15.49 -2.26
N VAL A 41 12.84 -15.20 -2.34
CA VAL A 41 12.17 -14.82 -3.60
C VAL A 41 12.89 -13.65 -4.26
N VAL A 42 13.22 -12.61 -3.50
CA VAL A 42 13.92 -11.42 -4.03
C VAL A 42 15.31 -11.80 -4.56
N THR A 43 16.11 -12.49 -3.77
CA THR A 43 17.47 -12.89 -4.15
C THR A 43 17.49 -13.75 -5.42
N GLU A 44 16.53 -14.67 -5.58
CA GLU A 44 16.46 -15.57 -6.74
C GLU A 44 15.91 -14.90 -8.00
N ASN A 45 15.07 -13.86 -7.86
CA ASN A 45 14.32 -13.30 -8.99
C ASN A 45 14.82 -11.93 -9.47
N VAL A 46 15.51 -11.15 -8.63
CA VAL A 46 16.18 -9.91 -9.08
C VAL A 46 17.15 -10.16 -10.25
N PRO A 47 17.98 -11.22 -10.26
CA PRO A 47 18.86 -11.51 -11.39
C PRO A 47 18.14 -11.89 -12.69
N LYS A 48 16.85 -12.26 -12.62
CA LYS A 48 16.03 -12.64 -13.78
C LYS A 48 15.36 -11.46 -14.46
N LEU A 49 15.45 -10.26 -13.89
CA LEU A 49 14.93 -9.05 -14.52
C LEU A 49 15.69 -8.77 -15.82
N ASN A 50 14.96 -8.44 -16.88
CA ASN A 50 15.61 -7.89 -18.07
C ASN A 50 16.17 -6.49 -17.78
N LEU A 51 16.98 -5.95 -18.70
CA LEU A 51 17.67 -4.68 -18.52
C LEU A 51 16.72 -3.52 -18.18
N GLU A 52 15.57 -3.42 -18.86
CA GLU A 52 14.60 -2.34 -18.66
C GLU A 52 13.86 -2.49 -17.33
N GLN A 53 13.42 -3.72 -16.99
CA GLN A 53 12.81 -4.00 -15.70
C GLN A 53 13.76 -3.73 -14.55
N LYS A 54 15.05 -4.05 -14.71
CA LYS A 54 16.08 -3.81 -13.69
C LYS A 54 16.31 -2.32 -13.46
N LYS A 55 16.36 -1.51 -14.52
CA LYS A 55 16.44 -0.04 -14.41
C LYS A 55 15.27 0.52 -13.60
N VAL A 56 14.04 0.13 -13.95
CA VAL A 56 12.84 0.58 -13.24
C VAL A 56 12.84 0.11 -11.78
N TYR A 57 13.21 -1.16 -11.54
CA TYR A 57 13.32 -1.71 -10.19
C TYR A 57 14.28 -0.90 -9.32
N ASP A 58 15.48 -0.60 -9.83
CA ASP A 58 16.50 0.14 -9.10
C ASP A 58 16.10 1.61 -8.89
N GLU A 59 15.50 2.24 -9.89
CA GLU A 59 15.01 3.62 -9.78
C GLU A 59 13.94 3.75 -8.69
N ILE A 60 12.93 2.88 -8.71
CA ILE A 60 11.87 2.88 -7.70
C ILE A 60 12.44 2.54 -6.32
N LEU A 61 13.34 1.56 -6.22
CA LEU A 61 13.92 1.19 -4.92
C LEU A 61 14.76 2.34 -4.35
N ASN A 62 15.55 3.02 -5.17
CA ASN A 62 16.31 4.21 -4.75
C ASN A 62 15.38 5.35 -4.30
N SER A 63 14.25 5.54 -4.99
CA SER A 63 13.23 6.53 -4.62
C SER A 63 12.62 6.26 -3.24
N ILE A 64 12.35 4.98 -2.94
CA ILE A 64 11.85 4.53 -1.63
C ILE A 64 12.91 4.72 -0.53
N ILE A 65 14.16 4.33 -0.79
CA ILE A 65 15.27 4.44 0.17
C ILE A 65 15.56 5.91 0.51
N SER A 66 15.49 6.79 -0.49
CA SER A 66 15.69 8.23 -0.32
C SER A 66 14.47 8.98 0.21
N ASP A 67 13.35 8.28 0.43
CA ASP A 67 12.06 8.86 0.85
C ASP A 67 11.62 10.05 -0.01
N SER A 68 11.91 9.97 -1.32
CA SER A 68 11.75 11.10 -2.25
C SER A 68 10.32 11.32 -2.73
N GLY A 69 9.38 10.42 -2.39
CA GLY A 69 7.94 10.58 -2.62
C GLY A 69 7.52 10.67 -4.09
N GLN A 70 8.24 9.99 -4.99
CA GLN A 70 7.98 10.10 -6.44
C GLN A 70 6.75 9.30 -6.89
N LEU A 71 6.16 9.74 -8.01
CA LEU A 71 5.06 9.07 -8.70
C LEU A 71 5.54 8.53 -10.05
N TYR A 72 5.35 7.23 -10.28
CA TYR A 72 5.75 6.54 -11.50
C TYR A 72 4.54 5.99 -12.24
N PHE A 73 4.56 6.07 -13.57
CA PHE A 73 3.61 5.39 -14.45
C PHE A 73 4.38 4.39 -15.30
N LEU A 74 4.01 3.11 -15.19
CA LEU A 74 4.62 2.04 -15.96
C LEU A 74 3.65 1.57 -17.03
N ASP A 75 3.95 1.85 -18.29
CA ASP A 75 3.25 1.28 -19.44
C ASP A 75 4.08 0.14 -20.01
N ALA A 76 3.65 -1.11 -19.78
CA ALA A 76 4.37 -2.29 -20.20
C ALA A 76 3.39 -3.30 -20.82
N PRO A 77 3.57 -3.66 -22.12
CA PRO A 77 2.66 -4.55 -22.84
C PRO A 77 2.70 -6.02 -22.38
N GLY A 78 3.38 -6.35 -21.28
CA GLY A 78 3.46 -7.68 -20.69
C GLY A 78 4.57 -7.77 -19.64
N GLY A 79 4.43 -8.69 -18.67
CA GLY A 79 5.48 -8.95 -17.67
C GLY A 79 5.58 -7.95 -16.51
N THR A 80 4.70 -6.94 -16.45
CA THR A 80 4.63 -5.95 -15.37
C THR A 80 4.33 -6.60 -14.02
N ASN A 81 3.53 -7.67 -14.00
CA ASN A 81 3.18 -8.40 -12.78
C ASN A 81 4.42 -8.99 -12.09
N PHE A 82 5.44 -9.41 -12.85
CA PHE A 82 6.67 -9.95 -12.26
C PHE A 82 7.44 -8.87 -11.51
N LEU A 83 7.65 -7.71 -12.16
CA LEU A 83 8.32 -6.56 -11.54
C LEU A 83 7.55 -6.03 -10.33
N ILE A 84 6.22 -5.88 -10.45
CA ILE A 84 5.34 -5.42 -9.37
C ILE A 84 5.45 -6.37 -8.16
N ASN A 85 5.30 -7.67 -8.36
CA ASN A 85 5.39 -8.65 -7.28
C ASN A 85 6.78 -8.65 -6.63
N LEU A 86 7.84 -8.44 -7.41
CA LEU A 86 9.20 -8.39 -6.89
C LEU A 86 9.45 -7.13 -6.04
N LEU A 87 8.91 -5.97 -6.43
CA LEU A 87 8.93 -4.75 -5.62
C LEU A 87 8.17 -4.95 -4.30
N LEU A 88 6.97 -5.52 -4.36
CA LEU A 88 6.18 -5.85 -3.16
C LEU A 88 6.97 -6.78 -2.22
N ALA A 89 7.52 -7.86 -2.76
CA ALA A 89 8.32 -8.82 -2.00
C ALA A 89 9.56 -8.17 -1.37
N LYS A 90 10.24 -7.27 -2.10
CA LYS A 90 11.42 -6.56 -1.62
C LYS A 90 11.13 -5.67 -0.42
N ILE A 91 10.03 -4.91 -0.45
CA ILE A 91 9.66 -4.02 0.65
C ILE A 91 9.14 -4.83 1.85
N ARG A 92 8.29 -5.84 1.59
CA ARG A 92 7.71 -6.67 2.65
C ARG A 92 8.75 -7.56 3.34
N SER A 93 9.80 -8.01 2.63
CA SER A 93 10.88 -8.79 3.26
C SER A 93 11.65 -8.00 4.32
N GLU A 94 11.63 -6.67 4.25
CA GLU A 94 12.22 -5.76 5.23
C GLU A 94 11.24 -5.34 6.33
N LYS A 95 10.08 -6.00 6.45
CA LYS A 95 8.98 -5.64 7.37
C LYS A 95 8.42 -4.23 7.15
N ASN A 96 8.54 -3.71 5.94
CA ASN A 96 7.91 -2.45 5.54
C ASN A 96 6.54 -2.72 4.91
N ILE A 97 5.63 -1.73 5.01
CA ILE A 97 4.30 -1.82 4.42
C ILE A 97 4.35 -1.47 2.92
N ALA A 98 3.89 -2.41 2.08
CA ALA A 98 3.71 -2.21 0.64
C ALA A 98 2.26 -2.55 0.27
N ILE A 99 1.49 -1.53 -0.12
CA ILE A 99 0.06 -1.69 -0.43
C ILE A 99 -0.10 -2.06 -1.90
N ALA A 100 -0.72 -3.21 -2.15
CA ALA A 100 -1.05 -3.70 -3.49
C ALA A 100 -2.53 -3.46 -3.79
N VAL A 101 -2.82 -2.64 -4.80
CA VAL A 101 -4.18 -2.30 -5.23
C VAL A 101 -4.36 -2.68 -6.69
N ALA A 102 -5.54 -3.16 -7.04
CA ALA A 102 -5.93 -3.39 -8.43
C ALA A 102 -7.31 -2.80 -8.74
N SER A 103 -7.56 -2.49 -10.01
CA SER A 103 -8.87 -2.00 -10.46
C SER A 103 -9.95 -3.09 -10.47
N SER A 104 -9.57 -4.34 -10.77
CA SER A 104 -10.49 -5.49 -10.86
C SER A 104 -10.13 -6.58 -9.84
N GLY A 105 -11.12 -7.43 -9.52
CA GLY A 105 -10.88 -8.59 -8.65
C GLY A 105 -9.89 -9.60 -9.23
N ILE A 106 -9.94 -9.81 -10.55
CA ILE A 106 -9.02 -10.73 -11.25
C ILE A 106 -7.59 -10.18 -11.22
N ALA A 107 -7.41 -8.88 -11.42
CA ALA A 107 -6.10 -8.26 -11.31
C ALA A 107 -5.56 -8.32 -9.87
N ALA A 108 -6.43 -8.14 -8.87
CA ALA A 108 -6.05 -8.23 -7.46
C ALA A 108 -5.49 -9.62 -7.10
N THR A 109 -5.95 -10.70 -7.73
CA THR A 109 -5.41 -12.05 -7.47
C THR A 109 -4.06 -12.32 -8.13
N LEU A 110 -3.62 -11.48 -9.07
CA LEU A 110 -2.34 -11.62 -9.76
C LEU A 110 -1.17 -10.91 -9.06
N ILE A 111 -1.47 -10.06 -8.09
CA ILE A 111 -0.47 -9.36 -7.26
C ILE A 111 -0.58 -9.82 -5.82
N ASP A 112 0.56 -10.11 -5.20
CA ASP A 112 0.60 -10.65 -3.84
C ASP A 112 -0.01 -9.66 -2.84
N GLY A 113 -0.92 -10.14 -1.99
CA GLY A 113 -1.69 -9.30 -1.06
C GLY A 113 -2.61 -8.28 -1.75
N GLY A 114 -2.89 -8.44 -3.04
CA GLY A 114 -3.71 -7.53 -3.83
C GLY A 114 -5.13 -7.39 -3.29
N LYS A 115 -5.62 -6.15 -3.28
CA LYS A 115 -7.01 -5.80 -2.96
C LYS A 115 -7.57 -4.93 -4.08
N THR A 116 -8.86 -5.03 -4.33
CA THR A 116 -9.51 -4.08 -5.24
C THR A 116 -9.46 -2.67 -4.66
N ALA A 117 -9.37 -1.63 -5.49
CA ALA A 117 -9.40 -0.24 -5.04
C ALA A 117 -10.60 0.05 -4.13
N HIS A 118 -11.75 -0.55 -4.44
CA HIS A 118 -12.95 -0.50 -3.61
C HIS A 118 -12.68 -0.98 -2.17
N SER A 119 -12.10 -2.18 -2.02
CA SER A 119 -11.84 -2.77 -0.70
C SER A 119 -10.65 -2.14 0.03
N ALA A 120 -9.61 -1.74 -0.70
CA ALA A 120 -8.43 -1.08 -0.14
C ALA A 120 -8.77 0.31 0.40
N PHE A 121 -9.52 1.11 -0.36
CA PHE A 121 -9.76 2.52 -0.04
C PHE A 121 -11.17 2.83 0.48
N LYS A 122 -12.03 1.82 0.63
CA LYS A 122 -13.43 1.97 1.05
C LYS A 122 -14.20 2.97 0.18
N ILE A 123 -14.04 2.85 -1.14
CA ILE A 123 -14.73 3.69 -2.13
C ILE A 123 -16.19 3.23 -2.21
N PRO A 124 -17.23 4.07 -2.14
CA PRO A 124 -18.62 3.60 -2.27
C PRO A 124 -18.91 2.97 -3.65
N LEU A 125 -19.66 1.85 -3.71
CA LEU A 125 -20.13 1.26 -4.98
C LEU A 125 -21.37 1.95 -5.54
N ASN A 126 -22.15 2.61 -4.68
CA ASN A 126 -23.41 3.24 -5.03
C ASN A 126 -23.17 4.66 -5.56
N LEU A 127 -22.76 4.76 -6.81
CA LEU A 127 -22.46 6.03 -7.49
C LEU A 127 -23.68 6.96 -7.65
N GLY A 128 -24.91 6.45 -7.45
CA GLY A 128 -26.16 7.19 -7.67
C GLY A 128 -26.70 8.02 -6.50
N TYR A 129 -26.12 7.92 -5.29
CA TYR A 129 -26.68 8.54 -4.08
C TYR A 129 -25.72 9.45 -3.31
N SER A 130 -24.47 9.60 -3.75
CA SER A 130 -23.53 10.52 -3.11
C SER A 130 -22.81 11.38 -4.15
N GLU A 131 -22.97 12.69 -4.07
CA GLU A 131 -22.22 13.67 -4.85
C GLU A 131 -20.71 13.62 -4.57
N SER A 132 -20.29 12.91 -3.52
CA SER A 132 -18.90 12.71 -3.14
C SER A 132 -18.47 11.24 -3.31
N LEU A 133 -17.71 10.94 -4.37
CA LEU A 133 -17.01 9.65 -4.58
C LEU A 133 -15.79 9.47 -3.66
N LEU A 134 -15.82 10.08 -2.48
CA LEU A 134 -14.66 10.18 -1.60
C LEU A 134 -14.44 8.87 -0.84
N CYS A 135 -13.18 8.48 -0.70
CA CYS A 135 -12.75 7.35 0.11
C CYS A 135 -13.24 7.55 1.56
N ASN A 136 -13.97 6.58 2.12
CA ASN A 136 -14.44 6.66 3.51
C ASN A 136 -13.34 6.23 4.50
N ILE A 137 -12.24 7.00 4.52
CA ILE A 137 -11.09 6.82 5.39
C ILE A 137 -10.94 8.08 6.23
N SER A 138 -11.35 8.02 7.50
CA SER A 138 -11.12 9.11 8.44
C SER A 138 -9.63 9.18 8.81
N LYS A 139 -9.14 10.38 9.16
CA LYS A 139 -7.74 10.61 9.56
C LYS A 139 -7.32 9.77 10.77
N GLN A 140 -8.27 9.36 11.61
CA GLN A 140 -8.03 8.57 12.82
C GLN A 140 -8.28 7.07 12.61
N SER A 141 -8.66 6.65 11.40
CA SER A 141 -8.92 5.24 11.13
C SER A 141 -7.64 4.41 11.08
N ASP A 142 -7.79 3.11 11.36
CA ASP A 142 -6.74 2.10 11.19
C ASP A 142 -6.10 2.11 9.80
N MET A 143 -6.92 2.31 8.76
CA MET A 143 -6.43 2.40 7.37
C MET A 143 -5.60 3.67 7.15
N ALA A 144 -5.96 4.79 7.75
CA ALA A 144 -5.14 6.00 7.66
C ALA A 144 -3.78 5.82 8.33
N HIS A 145 -3.68 5.00 9.38
CA HIS A 145 -2.39 4.60 9.95
C HIS A 145 -1.58 3.75 8.97
N VAL A 146 -2.19 2.73 8.37
CA VAL A 146 -1.54 1.91 7.32
C VAL A 146 -1.00 2.78 6.17
N LEU A 147 -1.80 3.74 5.69
CA LEU A 147 -1.41 4.61 4.58
C LEU A 147 -0.24 5.54 4.92
N ARG A 148 -0.12 5.99 6.17
CA ARG A 148 1.02 6.83 6.60
C ARG A 148 2.32 6.05 6.69
N GLU A 149 2.23 4.78 7.05
CA GLU A 149 3.38 3.90 7.27
C GLU A 149 3.79 3.15 6.00
N ALA A 150 2.98 3.22 4.94
CA ALA A 150 3.27 2.60 3.66
C ALA A 150 4.50 3.23 2.98
N LYS A 151 5.45 2.39 2.57
CA LYS A 151 6.63 2.79 1.78
C LYS A 151 6.33 2.88 0.29
N ILE A 152 5.33 2.13 -0.17
CA ILE A 152 4.87 2.17 -1.55
C ILE A 152 3.40 1.78 -1.64
N ILE A 153 2.69 2.42 -2.57
CA ILE A 153 1.36 2.01 -3.03
C ILE A 153 1.51 1.67 -4.51
N ILE A 154 1.28 0.42 -4.86
CA ILE A 154 1.26 -0.02 -6.26
C ILE A 154 -0.19 -0.21 -6.68
N TRP A 155 -0.55 0.42 -7.80
CA TRP A 155 -1.87 0.31 -8.39
C TRP A 155 -1.78 -0.37 -9.76
N GLU A 156 -2.26 -1.60 -9.84
CA GLU A 156 -2.40 -2.35 -11.09
C GLU A 156 -3.72 -1.98 -11.78
N CYS A 157 -3.62 -1.60 -13.06
CA CYS A 157 -4.76 -1.38 -13.92
C CYS A 157 -4.55 -2.19 -15.21
N THR A 158 -5.06 -3.41 -15.26
CA THR A 158 -5.15 -4.16 -16.52
C THR A 158 -5.94 -3.34 -17.53
N ARG A 159 -5.29 -2.78 -18.55
CA ARG A 159 -6.00 -2.31 -19.75
C ARG A 159 -6.46 -3.55 -20.51
N HIS A 160 -7.76 -3.82 -20.52
CA HIS A 160 -8.33 -4.67 -21.56
C HIS A 160 -8.35 -3.85 -22.85
N TYR A 161 -7.47 -4.20 -23.79
CA TYR A 161 -7.70 -3.85 -25.19
C TYR A 161 -8.83 -4.76 -25.67
N GLY A 162 -10.02 -4.18 -25.85
CA GLY A 162 -11.14 -4.80 -26.56
C GLY A 162 -11.01 -4.57 -28.06
#